data_AF-A0A3C1UJV6-F1
#
_entry.id   AF-A0A3C1UJV6-F1
#
_cell.length_a   1.000
_cell.length_b   1.000
_cell.length_c   1.000
_cell.angle_alpha   90.00
_cell.angle_beta   90.00
_cell.angle_gamma   90.00
#
_symmetry.space_group_name_H-M   'P 1'
#
loop_
_entity.id
_entity.type
_entity.pdbx_description
1 polymer ?
#
loop_
_entity_poly.entity_id
_entity_poly.type
_entity_poly.pdbx_seq_one_letter_code
_entity_poly.pdbx_strand_id
1 'polypeptide(L)'
;MESMQSLFTIGIGRFKTVALGCALVWSLLSPIQAETDGERTIEEALREGTRKIFKEKVEPFVKEYCTRCHGGGRAKANVNLAVDLKAPGRGVAFMHWKKAAANVKVHDMPPEDAAKQPTGEERLQFIDWLSFLKYLSPRNPGPFVIRRLTPMEYGNTLHALYGVAPSIADSLPEEVIGEGYLNSISRMQSELYLDLANKVVEQIVAPKGEAPTAVQKRLFGEVPPDGGHLRESARKVAVSLTRDAYRRPSTEAELDVLVDIFDLARENGLDYTASLAMMLKAVLVSPQFLFITPSGAVQSNQDIVPLDDHQLASRLSYLLWAAPPDAELSILADKGELHKPETLRAQTERLLMHSRARALFDGFGAQWL
;
A
#
# COMPACT_ATOMS: atom_id res chain seq x y z
N MET A 1 46.39 9.68 -78.71
CA MET A 1 45.55 9.25 -79.85
C MET A 1 44.17 8.97 -79.28
N GLU A 2 43.37 10.03 -79.15
CA GLU A 2 42.25 10.37 -80.06
C GLU A 2 40.98 9.60 -79.65
N SER A 3 40.09 10.26 -78.90
CA SER A 3 38.85 10.95 -79.34
C SER A 3 37.66 9.98 -79.43
N MET A 4 36.68 9.93 -78.51
CA MET A 4 35.69 10.95 -78.10
C MET A 4 34.54 11.14 -79.11
N GLN A 5 33.33 10.65 -78.75
CA GLN A 5 31.96 11.16 -79.00
C GLN A 5 30.98 10.13 -78.33
N SER A 6 30.25 10.35 -77.21
CA SER A 6 29.16 11.32 -76.89
C SER A 6 27.94 11.15 -77.83
N LEU A 7 26.65 11.10 -77.45
CA LEU A 7 25.89 11.62 -76.29
C LEU A 7 24.41 11.13 -76.38
N PHE A 8 23.64 11.43 -75.33
CA PHE A 8 22.17 11.56 -75.19
C PHE A 8 21.34 10.44 -74.52
N THR A 9 20.28 10.71 -73.74
CA THR A 9 20.03 11.34 -72.40
C THR A 9 18.58 10.89 -72.02
N ILE A 10 18.20 10.89 -70.73
CA ILE A 10 16.83 10.97 -70.14
C ILE A 10 16.01 9.65 -70.13
N GLY A 11 15.36 9.16 -69.06
CA GLY A 11 15.15 9.67 -67.71
C GLY A 11 14.33 8.70 -66.82
N ILE A 12 14.68 8.73 -65.53
CA ILE A 12 13.92 8.54 -64.26
C ILE A 12 12.47 8.01 -64.32
N GLY A 13 12.18 6.99 -63.48
CA GLY A 13 10.79 6.72 -63.06
C GLY A 13 10.55 5.49 -62.16
N ARG A 14 10.87 5.60 -60.86
CA ARG A 14 10.24 4.98 -59.67
C ARG A 14 9.49 3.62 -59.82
N PHE A 15 9.95 2.60 -59.08
CA PHE A 15 9.08 1.79 -58.22
C PHE A 15 9.79 1.44 -56.91
N LYS A 16 9.06 1.63 -55.81
CA LYS A 16 9.48 1.51 -54.42
C LYS A 16 9.21 0.09 -53.87
N THR A 17 9.85 -0.17 -52.71
CA THR A 17 9.32 -0.91 -51.53
C THR A 17 9.20 -2.44 -51.64
N VAL A 18 9.52 -3.30 -50.66
CA VAL A 18 9.91 -3.20 -49.22
C VAL A 18 10.45 -4.58 -48.82
N ALA A 19 11.55 -4.65 -48.06
CA ALA A 19 11.80 -5.72 -47.07
C ALA A 19 13.11 -5.41 -46.31
N LEU A 20 13.03 -4.51 -45.33
CA LEU A 20 14.05 -4.36 -44.30
C LEU A 20 13.33 -4.31 -42.95
N GLY A 21 13.76 -5.15 -42.02
CA GLY A 21 13.40 -5.05 -40.61
C GLY A 21 12.56 -6.22 -40.10
N CYS A 22 13.19 -7.10 -39.31
CA CYS A 22 12.62 -7.76 -38.13
C CYS A 22 13.65 -8.72 -37.53
N ALA A 23 14.70 -8.17 -36.94
CA ALA A 23 15.57 -8.91 -36.03
C ALA A 23 16.29 -7.89 -35.14
N LEU A 24 15.60 -7.41 -34.09
CA LEU A 24 16.15 -6.75 -32.88
C LEU A 24 15.06 -5.92 -32.15
N VAL A 25 13.93 -6.53 -31.79
CA VAL A 25 13.08 -6.02 -30.69
C VAL A 25 12.35 -7.22 -30.07
N TRP A 26 13.04 -8.00 -29.24
CA TRP A 26 12.37 -8.99 -28.38
C TRP A 26 12.98 -8.98 -26.96
N SER A 27 13.21 -7.78 -26.44
CA SER A 27 13.70 -7.56 -25.07
C SER A 27 13.04 -6.39 -24.35
N LEU A 28 11.95 -5.83 -24.88
CA LEU A 28 11.20 -4.75 -24.23
C LEU A 28 9.71 -5.07 -24.34
N LEU A 29 9.24 -5.98 -23.50
CA LEU A 29 7.85 -6.17 -23.03
C LEU A 29 7.82 -7.46 -22.18
N SER A 30 8.68 -7.54 -21.16
CA SER A 30 8.40 -8.43 -20.03
C SER A 30 7.47 -7.65 -19.11
N PRO A 31 6.19 -8.03 -18.95
CA PRO A 31 5.42 -7.52 -17.84
C PRO A 31 6.15 -7.96 -16.57
N ILE A 32 6.28 -7.04 -15.63
CA ILE A 32 6.78 -7.27 -14.28
C ILE A 32 6.06 -8.50 -13.72
N GLN A 33 6.75 -9.65 -13.70
CA GLN A 33 6.27 -10.89 -13.07
C GLN A 33 6.51 -10.76 -11.57
N ALA A 34 5.76 -9.85 -10.94
CA ALA A 34 5.67 -9.71 -9.49
C ALA A 34 4.63 -10.71 -8.96
N GLU A 35 4.99 -11.98 -8.96
CA GLU A 35 4.43 -13.06 -8.15
C GLU A 35 5.35 -14.24 -8.44
N THR A 36 6.13 -14.68 -7.46
CA THR A 36 7.11 -15.76 -7.67
C THR A 36 6.37 -16.99 -8.22
N ASP A 37 6.88 -17.59 -9.30
CA ASP A 37 6.25 -18.77 -9.92
C ASP A 37 6.00 -19.91 -8.90
N GLY A 38 6.77 -19.95 -7.80
CA GLY A 38 6.58 -20.85 -6.66
C GLY A 38 5.32 -20.61 -5.82
N GLU A 39 4.92 -19.37 -5.56
CA GLU A 39 3.73 -19.08 -4.75
C GLU A 39 2.44 -19.23 -5.57
N ARG A 40 2.47 -18.85 -6.85
CA ARG A 40 1.37 -19.13 -7.79
C ARG A 40 1.12 -20.63 -7.91
N THR A 41 2.17 -21.44 -8.01
CA THR A 41 2.04 -22.90 -8.10
C THR A 41 1.53 -23.55 -6.81
N ILE A 42 1.91 -23.04 -5.62
CA ILE A 42 1.34 -23.51 -4.34
C ILE A 42 -0.14 -23.15 -4.23
N GLU A 43 -0.54 -21.92 -4.58
CA GLU A 43 -1.93 -21.49 -4.46
C GLU A 43 -2.84 -22.19 -5.47
N GLU A 44 -2.36 -22.39 -6.71
CA GLU A 44 -3.06 -23.20 -7.71
C GLU A 44 -3.24 -24.65 -7.22
N ALA A 45 -2.20 -25.24 -6.63
CA ALA A 45 -2.29 -26.57 -6.03
C ALA A 45 -3.28 -26.62 -4.86
N LEU A 46 -3.29 -25.60 -3.98
CA LEU A 46 -4.26 -25.47 -2.88
C LEU A 46 -5.68 -25.31 -3.42
N ARG A 47 -5.87 -24.52 -4.47
CA ARG A 47 -7.18 -24.30 -5.10
C ARG A 47 -7.70 -25.57 -5.74
N GLU A 48 -6.86 -26.30 -6.45
CA GLU A 48 -7.23 -27.58 -7.06
C GLU A 48 -7.52 -28.65 -5.99
N GLY A 49 -6.66 -28.77 -4.97
CA GLY A 49 -6.89 -29.63 -3.82
C GLY A 49 -8.21 -29.30 -3.12
N THR A 50 -8.53 -28.01 -2.98
CA THR A 50 -9.80 -27.55 -2.39
C THR A 50 -11.00 -27.91 -3.26
N ARG A 51 -10.92 -27.77 -4.60
CA ARG A 51 -12.00 -28.21 -5.50
C ARG A 51 -12.29 -29.70 -5.35
N LYS A 52 -11.23 -30.51 -5.22
CA LYS A 52 -11.34 -31.95 -5.00
C LYS A 52 -12.01 -32.26 -3.67
N ILE A 53 -11.53 -31.68 -2.57
CA ILE A 53 -12.14 -31.83 -1.23
C ILE A 53 -13.62 -31.39 -1.27
N PHE A 54 -13.92 -30.28 -1.92
CA PHE A 54 -15.28 -29.77 -2.02
C PHE A 54 -16.21 -30.79 -2.70
N LYS A 55 -15.81 -31.30 -3.87
CA LYS A 55 -16.61 -32.23 -4.67
C LYS A 55 -16.74 -33.60 -4.01
N GLU A 56 -15.66 -34.11 -3.40
CA GLU A 56 -15.61 -35.47 -2.85
C GLU A 56 -16.12 -35.56 -1.41
N LYS A 57 -16.11 -34.47 -0.65
CA LYS A 57 -16.38 -34.48 0.80
C LYS A 57 -17.49 -33.50 1.19
N VAL A 58 -17.35 -32.22 0.86
CA VAL A 58 -18.31 -31.17 1.26
C VAL A 58 -19.66 -31.35 0.56
N GLU A 59 -19.65 -31.54 -0.76
CA GLU A 59 -20.87 -31.68 -1.56
C GLU A 59 -21.72 -32.89 -1.14
N PRO A 60 -21.17 -34.10 -0.94
CA PRO A 60 -21.93 -35.23 -0.41
C PRO A 60 -22.54 -34.96 0.97
N PHE A 61 -21.77 -34.40 1.90
CA PHE A 61 -22.25 -34.07 3.25
C PHE A 61 -23.44 -33.10 3.20
N VAL A 62 -23.30 -32.01 2.43
CA VAL A 62 -24.35 -31.00 2.30
C VAL A 62 -25.60 -31.58 1.64
N LYS A 63 -25.44 -32.41 0.60
CA LYS A 63 -26.57 -33.09 -0.05
C LYS A 63 -27.31 -34.01 0.92
N GLU A 64 -26.58 -34.80 1.69
CA GLU A 64 -27.13 -35.78 2.62
C GLU A 64 -27.88 -35.14 3.80
N TYR A 65 -27.28 -34.13 4.43
CA TYR A 65 -27.78 -33.60 5.69
C TYR A 65 -28.50 -32.25 5.59
N CYS A 66 -28.23 -31.43 4.56
CA CYS A 66 -28.65 -30.03 4.55
C CYS A 66 -29.68 -29.68 3.47
N THR A 67 -29.55 -30.22 2.25
CA THR A 67 -30.32 -29.74 1.08
C THR A 67 -31.83 -29.95 1.18
N ARG A 68 -32.31 -30.88 2.02
CA ARG A 68 -33.74 -31.08 2.26
C ARG A 68 -34.44 -29.81 2.77
N CYS A 69 -33.77 -29.04 3.64
CA CYS A 69 -34.32 -27.81 4.24
C CYS A 69 -33.69 -26.54 3.65
N HIS A 70 -32.46 -26.64 3.17
CA HIS A 70 -31.65 -25.52 2.66
C HIS A 70 -31.42 -25.58 1.14
N GLY A 71 -32.22 -26.36 0.40
CA GLY A 71 -32.20 -26.43 -1.05
C GLY A 71 -33.49 -25.87 -1.68
N GLY A 72 -33.36 -25.15 -2.81
CA GLY A 72 -34.50 -24.68 -3.61
C GLY A 72 -35.08 -23.32 -3.21
N GLY A 73 -36.24 -22.95 -3.79
CA GLY A 73 -36.82 -21.60 -3.69
C GLY A 73 -37.49 -21.23 -2.36
N ARG A 74 -37.55 -22.15 -1.38
CA ARG A 74 -38.08 -21.92 -0.02
C ARG A 74 -37.08 -22.32 1.07
N ALA A 75 -35.80 -22.05 0.82
CA ALA A 75 -34.75 -22.41 1.75
C ALA A 75 -34.91 -21.66 3.10
N LYS A 76 -34.82 -22.39 4.21
CA LYS A 76 -34.98 -21.81 5.55
C LYS A 76 -33.91 -20.76 5.83
N ALA A 77 -34.29 -19.72 6.58
CA ALA A 77 -33.42 -18.63 7.01
C ALA A 77 -32.68 -17.89 5.86
N ASN A 78 -33.23 -17.93 4.65
CA ASN A 78 -32.63 -17.37 3.43
C ASN A 78 -31.24 -17.97 3.10
N VAL A 79 -30.97 -19.20 3.56
CA VAL A 79 -29.71 -19.93 3.30
C VAL A 79 -29.96 -21.02 2.27
N ASN A 80 -29.54 -20.79 1.03
CA ASN A 80 -29.71 -21.73 -0.08
C ASN A 80 -28.39 -22.39 -0.48
N LEU A 81 -28.10 -23.52 0.16
CA LEU A 81 -26.87 -24.29 -0.05
C LEU A 81 -26.84 -24.98 -1.43
N ALA A 82 -27.99 -25.21 -2.08
CA ALA A 82 -28.00 -25.77 -3.43
C ALA A 82 -27.38 -24.84 -4.48
N VAL A 83 -27.49 -23.52 -4.27
CA VAL A 83 -26.79 -22.52 -5.10
C VAL A 83 -25.31 -22.46 -4.72
N ASP A 84 -25.00 -22.55 -3.42
CA ASP A 84 -23.62 -22.55 -2.93
C ASP A 84 -22.81 -23.75 -3.42
N LEU A 85 -23.45 -24.92 -3.58
CA LEU A 85 -22.82 -26.09 -4.19
C LEU A 85 -22.37 -25.86 -5.63
N LYS A 86 -23.07 -25.01 -6.39
CA LYS A 86 -22.70 -24.68 -7.78
C LYS A 86 -21.62 -23.60 -7.87
N ALA A 87 -21.60 -22.70 -6.90
CA ALA A 87 -20.67 -21.56 -6.86
C ALA A 87 -20.13 -21.34 -5.43
N PRO A 88 -19.26 -22.24 -4.93
CA PRO A 88 -18.84 -22.23 -3.53
C PRO A 88 -18.04 -21.01 -3.10
N GLY A 89 -17.38 -20.35 -4.05
CA GLY A 89 -16.58 -19.15 -3.82
C GLY A 89 -17.33 -17.82 -3.99
N ARG A 90 -18.65 -17.82 -4.26
CA ARG A 90 -19.40 -16.56 -4.38
C ARG A 90 -19.44 -15.85 -3.02
N GLY A 91 -19.41 -14.52 -3.00
CA GLY A 91 -19.36 -13.75 -1.74
C GLY A 91 -20.47 -14.09 -0.73
N VAL A 92 -21.69 -14.33 -1.21
CA VAL A 92 -22.82 -14.75 -0.34
C VAL A 92 -22.66 -16.17 0.20
N ALA A 93 -22.03 -17.09 -0.55
CA ALA A 93 -21.79 -18.46 -0.07
C ALA A 93 -20.88 -18.46 1.15
N PHE A 94 -19.88 -17.57 1.22
CA PHE A 94 -19.02 -17.45 2.38
C PHE A 94 -19.82 -17.26 3.69
N MET A 95 -20.81 -16.37 3.68
CA MET A 95 -21.68 -16.15 4.84
C MET A 95 -22.56 -17.36 5.16
N HIS A 96 -23.01 -18.09 4.14
CA HIS A 96 -23.77 -19.32 4.33
C HIS A 96 -22.90 -20.44 4.92
N TRP A 97 -21.68 -20.63 4.43
CA TRP A 97 -20.72 -21.60 4.97
C TRP A 97 -20.34 -21.28 6.42
N LYS A 98 -20.10 -20.01 6.74
CA LYS A 98 -19.86 -19.56 8.13
C LYS A 98 -21.03 -19.92 9.05
N LYS A 99 -22.27 -19.66 8.62
CA LYS A 99 -23.48 -20.05 9.37
C LYS A 99 -23.60 -21.57 9.51
N ALA A 100 -23.39 -22.32 8.42
CA ALA A 100 -23.46 -23.78 8.43
C ALA A 100 -22.43 -24.37 9.41
N ALA A 101 -21.17 -23.93 9.35
CA ALA A 101 -20.12 -24.37 10.26
C ALA A 101 -20.49 -24.09 11.72
N ALA A 102 -20.99 -22.89 12.03
CA ALA A 102 -21.39 -22.53 13.39
C ALA A 102 -22.52 -23.41 13.92
N ASN A 103 -23.60 -23.62 13.14
CA ASN A 103 -24.74 -24.43 13.56
C ASN A 103 -24.41 -25.93 13.62
N VAL A 104 -23.54 -26.43 12.73
CA VAL A 104 -23.07 -27.82 12.78
C VAL A 104 -22.19 -28.06 14.01
N LYS A 105 -21.34 -27.09 14.37
CA LYS A 105 -20.44 -27.15 15.53
C LYS A 105 -21.19 -27.23 16.86
N VAL A 106 -22.31 -26.52 17.00
CA VAL A 106 -23.13 -26.52 18.22
C VAL A 106 -24.27 -27.54 18.19
N HIS A 107 -24.32 -28.38 17.15
CA HIS A 107 -25.33 -29.44 16.94
C HIS A 107 -26.76 -28.95 16.64
N ASP A 108 -26.98 -27.67 16.38
CA ASP A 108 -28.30 -27.13 15.98
C ASP A 108 -28.75 -27.61 14.59
N MET A 109 -27.79 -27.96 13.73
CA MET A 109 -28.06 -28.45 12.37
C MET A 109 -27.38 -29.80 12.12
N PRO A 110 -28.08 -30.80 11.55
CA PRO A 110 -29.53 -30.82 11.27
C PRO A 110 -30.38 -30.80 12.56
N PRO A 111 -31.62 -30.28 12.53
CA PRO A 111 -32.51 -30.24 13.69
C PRO A 111 -32.84 -31.65 14.20
N GLU A 112 -33.25 -31.78 15.46
CA GLU A 112 -33.53 -33.10 16.08
C GLU A 112 -34.54 -33.95 15.30
N ASP A 113 -35.51 -33.31 14.63
CA ASP A 113 -36.52 -33.96 13.79
C ASP A 113 -36.01 -34.39 12.40
N ALA A 114 -34.71 -34.22 12.13
CA ALA A 114 -34.11 -34.63 10.87
C ALA A 114 -34.00 -36.15 10.75
N ALA A 115 -34.31 -36.66 9.57
CA ALA A 115 -34.28 -38.10 9.28
C ALA A 115 -32.88 -38.72 9.39
N LYS A 116 -31.83 -37.90 9.30
CA LYS A 116 -30.42 -38.31 9.40
C LYS A 116 -29.64 -37.28 10.20
N GLN A 117 -28.75 -37.77 11.05
CA GLN A 117 -27.86 -36.97 11.88
C GLN A 117 -26.41 -37.40 11.61
N PRO A 118 -25.49 -36.46 11.35
CA PRO A 118 -24.08 -36.76 11.25
C PRO A 118 -23.51 -37.05 12.65
N THR A 119 -22.55 -37.96 12.70
CA THR A 119 -21.76 -38.28 13.90
C THR A 119 -20.89 -37.08 14.32
N GLY A 120 -20.43 -37.07 15.57
CA GLY A 120 -19.52 -36.03 16.05
C GLY A 120 -18.24 -35.90 15.22
N GLU A 121 -17.71 -37.03 14.74
CA GLU A 121 -16.54 -37.05 13.85
C GLU A 121 -16.83 -36.44 12.48
N GLU A 122 -17.95 -36.81 11.84
CA GLU A 122 -18.34 -36.24 10.54
C GLU A 122 -18.57 -34.73 10.62
N ARG A 123 -19.08 -34.23 11.76
CA ARG A 123 -19.25 -32.79 12.00
C ARG A 123 -17.92 -32.05 12.06
N LEU A 124 -16.94 -32.61 12.78
CA LEU A 124 -15.59 -32.04 12.85
C LEU A 124 -14.92 -32.06 11.48
N GLN A 125 -14.97 -33.18 10.78
CA GLN A 125 -14.42 -33.32 9.43
C GLN A 125 -15.06 -32.31 8.46
N PHE A 126 -16.37 -32.10 8.52
CA PHE A 126 -17.06 -31.10 7.71
C PHE A 126 -16.54 -29.69 7.97
N ILE A 127 -16.38 -29.30 9.25
CA ILE A 127 -15.83 -27.99 9.63
C ILE A 127 -14.40 -27.82 9.11
N ASP A 128 -13.58 -28.87 9.22
CA ASP A 128 -12.20 -28.86 8.72
C ASP A 128 -12.16 -28.71 7.19
N TRP A 129 -13.01 -29.41 6.45
CA TRP A 129 -13.10 -29.23 4.99
C TRP A 129 -13.56 -27.83 4.60
N LEU A 130 -14.51 -27.24 5.35
CA LEU A 130 -14.97 -25.88 5.10
C LEU A 130 -13.85 -24.84 5.27
N SER A 131 -12.85 -25.11 6.12
CA SER A 131 -11.72 -24.20 6.33
C SER A 131 -10.90 -23.93 5.06
N PHE A 132 -10.93 -24.86 4.10
CA PHE A 132 -10.25 -24.73 2.81
C PHE A 132 -11.05 -23.90 1.79
N LEU A 133 -12.36 -23.69 1.95
CA LEU A 133 -13.17 -23.02 0.92
C LEU A 133 -12.75 -21.58 0.63
N LYS A 134 -11.99 -20.94 1.54
CA LYS A 134 -11.36 -19.65 1.30
C LYS A 134 -10.56 -19.60 -0.02
N TYR A 135 -9.96 -20.71 -0.45
CA TYR A 135 -9.19 -20.80 -1.69
C TYR A 135 -10.07 -20.82 -2.96
N LEU A 136 -11.37 -21.07 -2.84
CA LEU A 136 -12.30 -21.03 -3.98
C LEU A 136 -12.90 -19.64 -4.21
N SER A 137 -12.87 -18.77 -3.19
CA SER A 137 -13.33 -17.40 -3.29
C SER A 137 -12.40 -16.55 -4.18
N PRO A 138 -12.93 -15.62 -4.98
CA PRO A 138 -12.08 -14.67 -5.67
C PRO A 138 -11.32 -13.82 -4.65
N ARG A 139 -10.06 -13.49 -4.95
CA ARG A 139 -9.32 -12.52 -4.16
C ARG A 139 -10.06 -11.18 -4.24
N ASN A 140 -10.42 -10.63 -3.10
CA ASN A 140 -11.03 -9.31 -3.00
C ASN A 140 -10.52 -8.66 -1.71
N PRO A 141 -9.43 -7.90 -1.76
CA PRO A 141 -8.91 -7.18 -0.59
C PRO A 141 -9.79 -5.97 -0.20
N GLY A 142 -10.88 -5.72 -0.93
CA GLY A 142 -11.69 -4.52 -0.78
C GLY A 142 -11.17 -3.37 -1.64
N PRO A 143 -11.84 -2.20 -1.57
CA PRO A 143 -11.43 -1.02 -2.32
C PRO A 143 -10.06 -0.54 -1.84
N PHE A 144 -9.23 -0.10 -2.79
CA PHE A 144 -7.99 0.59 -2.45
C PHE A 144 -8.30 1.94 -1.81
N VAL A 145 -7.74 2.18 -0.62
CA VAL A 145 -7.83 3.46 0.09
C VAL A 145 -6.43 3.92 0.47
N ILE A 146 -6.15 5.21 0.24
CA ILE A 146 -4.99 5.85 0.85
C ILE A 146 -5.29 6.03 2.34
N ARG A 147 -4.34 5.64 3.18
CA ARG A 147 -4.53 5.63 4.62
C ARG A 147 -3.89 6.87 5.25
N ARG A 148 -4.64 7.60 6.07
CA ARG A 148 -4.08 8.70 6.89
C ARG A 148 -3.31 8.13 8.09
N LEU A 149 -2.21 8.78 8.46
CA LEU A 149 -1.51 8.50 9.72
C LEU A 149 -2.41 8.86 10.90
N THR A 150 -2.47 7.98 11.90
CA THR A 150 -3.12 8.30 13.18
C THR A 150 -2.32 9.40 13.93
N PRO A 151 -2.91 10.09 14.92
CA PRO A 151 -2.16 11.06 15.73
C PRO A 151 -0.87 10.50 16.33
N MET A 152 -0.91 9.27 16.86
CA MET A 152 0.27 8.57 17.39
C MET A 152 1.33 8.36 16.31
N GLU A 153 0.94 7.86 15.14
CA GLU A 153 1.86 7.63 14.02
C GLU A 153 2.45 8.93 13.48
N TYR A 154 1.66 9.99 13.44
CA TYR A 154 2.11 11.34 13.07
C TYR A 154 3.17 11.85 14.05
N GLY A 155 2.90 11.77 15.36
CA GLY A 155 3.85 12.14 16.41
C GLY A 155 5.16 11.33 16.36
N ASN A 156 5.05 10.01 16.21
CA ASN A 156 6.22 9.12 16.06
C ASN A 156 7.01 9.41 14.78
N THR A 157 6.34 9.79 13.70
CA THR A 157 6.99 10.19 12.44
C THR A 157 7.78 11.48 12.62
N LEU A 158 7.18 12.50 13.27
CA LEU A 158 7.87 13.75 13.59
C LEU A 158 9.09 13.51 14.50
N HIS A 159 8.95 12.61 15.47
CA HIS A 159 10.06 12.24 16.35
C HIS A 159 11.19 11.54 15.59
N ALA A 160 10.87 10.53 14.79
CA ALA A 160 11.85 9.76 14.04
C ALA A 160 12.61 10.64 13.04
N LEU A 161 11.91 11.52 12.32
CA LEU A 161 12.50 12.34 11.27
C LEU A 161 13.16 13.61 11.81
N TYR A 162 12.57 14.25 12.81
CA TYR A 162 12.94 15.61 13.22
C TYR A 162 13.34 15.75 14.70
N GLY A 163 13.20 14.68 15.49
CA GLY A 163 13.52 14.71 16.93
C GLY A 163 12.49 15.46 17.79
N VAL A 164 11.36 15.85 17.22
CA VAL A 164 10.27 16.52 17.95
C VAL A 164 9.59 15.53 18.91
N ALA A 165 9.16 16.00 20.07
CA ALA A 165 8.45 15.13 21.02
C ALA A 165 7.11 14.64 20.42
N PRO A 166 6.78 13.34 20.50
CA PRO A 166 5.54 12.80 19.93
C PRO A 166 4.27 13.46 20.49
N SER A 167 4.31 13.95 21.74
CA SER A 167 3.18 14.62 22.41
C SER A 167 2.70 15.90 21.73
N ILE A 168 3.46 16.42 20.75
CA ILE A 168 2.98 17.51 19.91
C ILE A 168 1.68 17.13 19.18
N ALA A 169 1.49 15.84 18.89
CA ALA A 169 0.31 15.33 18.20
C ALA A 169 -0.91 15.14 19.12
N ASP A 170 -0.77 15.28 20.44
CA ASP A 170 -1.85 15.05 21.43
C ASP A 170 -3.02 16.04 21.28
N SER A 171 -2.82 17.15 20.57
CA SER A 171 -3.89 18.11 20.25
C SER A 171 -4.76 17.68 19.07
N LEU A 172 -4.37 16.64 18.32
CA LEU A 172 -5.20 16.10 17.24
C LEU A 172 -6.37 15.32 17.85
N PRO A 173 -7.58 15.37 17.23
CA PRO A 173 -8.69 14.56 17.67
C PRO A 173 -8.36 13.07 17.64
N GLU A 174 -8.86 12.33 18.63
CA GLU A 174 -8.75 10.88 18.66
C GLU A 174 -9.48 10.25 17.46
N GLU A 175 -8.99 9.09 17.02
CA GLU A 175 -9.64 8.30 15.98
C GLU A 175 -10.92 7.64 16.52
N VAL A 176 -11.95 7.50 15.68
CA VAL A 176 -13.20 6.85 16.08
C VAL A 176 -12.99 5.33 16.13
N ILE A 177 -13.14 4.75 17.32
CA ILE A 177 -13.02 3.30 17.55
C ILE A 177 -14.06 2.55 16.72
N GLY A 178 -13.65 1.47 16.03
CA GLY A 178 -14.53 0.57 15.29
C GLY A 178 -14.81 0.94 13.83
N GLU A 179 -14.47 2.15 13.38
CA GLU A 179 -14.60 2.59 11.97
C GLU A 179 -13.31 2.36 11.16
N GLY A 180 -12.25 1.81 11.78
CA GLY A 180 -10.94 1.67 11.16
C GLY A 180 -10.23 3.03 11.02
N TYR A 181 -9.52 3.24 9.90
CA TYR A 181 -8.78 4.49 9.66
C TYR A 181 -9.66 5.52 8.96
N LEU A 182 -9.79 6.71 9.55
CA LEU A 182 -10.46 7.85 8.91
C LEU A 182 -9.56 8.43 7.82
N ASN A 183 -9.88 8.11 6.56
CA ASN A 183 -9.10 8.49 5.37
C ASN A 183 -9.50 9.85 4.78
N SER A 184 -10.20 10.69 5.54
CA SER A 184 -10.56 12.06 5.17
C SER A 184 -9.95 13.06 6.14
N ILE A 185 -9.80 14.30 5.67
CA ILE A 185 -9.39 15.44 6.50
C ILE A 185 -10.50 16.50 6.38
N SER A 186 -11.10 16.83 7.51
CA SER A 186 -12.02 17.96 7.60
C SER A 186 -11.27 19.29 7.54
N ARG A 187 -11.96 20.37 7.18
CA ARG A 187 -11.38 21.72 7.19
C ARG A 187 -10.72 22.07 8.55
N MET A 188 -11.40 21.72 9.65
CA MET A 188 -10.88 21.92 11.00
C MET A 188 -9.58 21.14 11.23
N GLN A 189 -9.49 19.89 10.78
CA GLN A 189 -8.27 19.11 10.89
C GLN A 189 -7.13 19.68 10.04
N SER A 190 -7.41 20.23 8.84
CA SER A 190 -6.40 20.91 8.04
C SER A 190 -5.79 22.11 8.77
N GLU A 191 -6.61 22.89 9.46
CA GLU A 191 -6.15 24.02 10.29
C GLU A 191 -5.28 23.53 11.46
N LEU A 192 -5.66 22.43 12.14
CA LEU A 192 -4.85 21.83 13.20
C LEU A 192 -3.50 21.31 12.70
N TYR A 193 -3.45 20.63 11.55
CA TYR A 193 -2.18 20.18 10.97
C TYR A 193 -1.29 21.35 10.57
N LEU A 194 -1.86 22.46 10.09
CA LEU A 194 -1.10 23.67 9.78
C LEU A 194 -0.50 24.31 11.05
N ASP A 195 -1.27 24.37 12.13
CA ASP A 195 -0.79 24.87 13.42
C ASP A 195 0.31 23.98 14.00
N LEU A 196 0.18 22.65 13.86
CA LEU A 196 1.24 21.72 14.25
C LEU A 196 2.48 21.89 13.40
N ALA A 197 2.34 22.07 12.08
CA ALA A 197 3.47 22.32 11.20
C ALA A 197 4.22 23.60 11.60
N ASN A 198 3.51 24.66 12.01
CA ASN A 198 4.15 25.87 12.56
C ASN A 198 4.98 25.55 13.80
N LYS A 199 4.38 24.88 14.80
CA LYS A 199 5.07 24.52 16.05
C LYS A 199 6.28 23.63 15.82
N VAL A 200 6.19 22.68 14.88
CA VAL A 200 7.31 21.82 14.49
C VAL A 200 8.45 22.64 13.89
N VAL A 201 8.14 23.54 12.94
CA VAL A 201 9.13 24.39 12.30
C VAL A 201 9.80 25.33 13.30
N GLU A 202 9.04 25.90 14.24
CA GLU A 202 9.57 26.75 15.33
C GLU A 202 10.54 26.01 16.27
N GLN A 203 10.36 24.69 16.47
CA GLN A 203 11.28 23.87 17.26
C GLN A 203 12.55 23.47 16.47
N ILE A 204 12.44 23.36 15.15
CA ILE A 204 13.54 22.94 14.28
C ILE A 204 14.45 24.12 13.95
N VAL A 205 13.85 25.26 13.57
CA VAL A 205 14.54 26.42 13.02
C VAL A 205 14.89 27.38 14.15
N ALA A 206 16.18 27.65 14.33
CA ALA A 206 16.67 28.60 15.30
C ALA A 206 16.10 30.00 15.04
N PRO A 207 15.81 30.80 16.08
CA PRO A 207 15.42 32.19 15.92
C PRO A 207 16.44 32.98 15.11
N LYS A 208 15.95 34.01 14.41
CA LYS A 208 16.80 34.84 13.54
C LYS A 208 17.95 35.46 14.34
N GLY A 209 19.18 35.20 13.92
CA GLY A 209 20.40 35.69 14.56
C GLY A 209 21.03 34.73 15.56
N GLU A 210 20.37 33.62 15.88
CA GLU A 210 20.92 32.56 16.72
C GLU A 210 21.64 31.49 15.89
N ALA A 211 22.47 30.68 16.55
CA ALA A 211 23.17 29.59 15.90
C ALA A 211 22.18 28.49 15.48
N PRO A 212 22.29 27.94 14.24
CA PRO A 212 21.43 26.85 13.80
C PRO A 212 21.49 25.62 14.72
N THR A 213 20.33 25.05 15.03
CA THR A 213 20.25 23.79 15.79
C THR A 213 20.91 22.64 15.02
N ALA A 214 21.27 21.56 15.72
CA ALA A 214 21.81 20.37 15.07
C ALA A 214 20.84 19.78 14.03
N VAL A 215 19.53 19.80 14.32
CA VAL A 215 18.48 19.34 13.41
C VAL A 215 18.38 20.25 12.19
N GLN A 216 18.40 21.57 12.37
CA GLN A 216 18.39 22.53 11.25
C GLN A 216 19.57 22.31 10.30
N LYS A 217 20.79 22.15 10.84
CA LYS A 217 21.98 21.88 10.01
C LYS A 217 21.86 20.58 9.24
N ARG A 218 21.34 19.52 9.87
CA ARG A 218 21.10 18.23 9.22
C ARG A 218 20.07 18.33 8.09
N LEU A 219 19.00 19.11 8.27
CA LEU A 219 17.90 19.21 7.31
C LEU A 219 18.19 20.19 6.17
N PHE A 220 18.79 21.34 6.47
CA PHE A 220 18.95 22.45 5.51
C PHE A 220 20.37 22.58 4.96
N GLY A 221 21.35 21.93 5.59
CA GLY A 221 22.75 22.08 5.25
C GLY A 221 23.30 23.46 5.57
N GLU A 222 24.38 23.82 4.89
CA GLU A 222 24.97 25.16 4.97
C GLU A 222 24.31 26.11 3.98
N VAL A 223 24.26 27.40 4.35
CA VAL A 223 23.78 28.45 3.45
C VAL A 223 24.79 28.60 2.31
N PRO A 224 24.38 28.51 1.03
CA PRO A 224 25.27 28.72 -0.10
C PRO A 224 25.90 30.12 -0.04
N PRO A 225 27.16 30.30 -0.48
CA PRO A 225 27.80 31.61 -0.53
C PRO A 225 27.08 32.56 -1.49
N ASP A 226 27.29 33.87 -1.29
CA ASP A 226 26.69 34.93 -2.12
C ASP A 226 27.01 34.71 -3.61
N GLY A 227 25.98 34.80 -4.46
CA GLY A 227 26.06 34.49 -5.90
C GLY A 227 25.90 33.00 -6.25
N GLY A 228 25.70 32.12 -5.26
CA GLY A 228 25.39 30.71 -5.47
C GLY A 228 24.00 30.47 -6.06
N HIS A 229 23.81 29.30 -6.67
CA HIS A 229 22.53 28.86 -7.23
C HIS A 229 21.53 28.48 -6.12
N LEU A 230 20.95 29.47 -5.43
CA LEU A 230 20.07 29.27 -4.28
C LEU A 230 18.90 28.33 -4.58
N ARG A 231 18.26 28.47 -5.75
CA ARG A 231 17.14 27.62 -6.18
C ARG A 231 17.56 26.15 -6.37
N GLU A 232 18.75 25.90 -6.91
CA GLU A 232 19.29 24.55 -7.07
C GLU A 232 19.61 23.92 -5.71
N SER A 233 20.20 24.69 -4.79
CA SER A 233 20.45 24.25 -3.41
C SER A 233 19.15 23.95 -2.67
N ALA A 234 18.13 24.80 -2.81
CA ALA A 234 16.81 24.56 -2.26
C ALA A 234 16.20 23.27 -2.81
N ARG A 235 16.36 22.98 -4.10
CA ARG A 235 15.90 21.73 -4.71
C ARG A 235 16.59 20.49 -4.11
N LYS A 236 17.89 20.55 -3.83
CA LYS A 236 18.61 19.46 -3.13
C LYS A 236 18.05 19.24 -1.71
N VAL A 237 17.74 20.34 -1.01
CA VAL A 237 17.05 20.27 0.30
C VAL A 237 15.65 19.66 0.13
N ALA A 238 14.87 20.04 -0.89
CA ALA A 238 13.55 19.47 -1.16
C ALA A 238 13.61 17.95 -1.31
N VAL A 239 14.56 17.44 -2.10
CA VAL A 239 14.78 16.00 -2.28
C VAL A 239 15.08 15.32 -0.95
N SER A 240 16.00 15.89 -0.15
CA SER A 240 16.37 15.32 1.15
C SER A 240 15.21 15.33 2.15
N LEU A 241 14.45 16.42 2.23
CA LEU A 241 13.31 16.54 3.14
C LEU A 241 12.20 15.55 2.79
N THR A 242 11.90 15.43 1.50
CA THR A 242 10.76 14.62 1.05
C THR A 242 11.06 13.13 1.01
N ARG A 243 12.32 12.72 0.83
CA ARG A 243 12.72 11.32 0.75
C ARG A 243 12.15 10.47 1.89
N ASP A 244 12.39 10.89 3.12
CA ASP A 244 11.92 10.15 4.30
C ASP A 244 10.50 10.60 4.72
N ALA A 245 10.15 11.87 4.51
CA ALA A 245 8.84 12.41 4.87
C ALA A 245 7.70 11.79 4.05
N TYR A 246 7.92 11.57 2.75
CA TYR A 246 6.94 10.93 1.87
C TYR A 246 7.10 9.42 1.84
N ARG A 247 8.20 8.89 2.42
CA ARG A 247 8.52 7.45 2.53
C ARG A 247 8.69 6.76 1.18
N ARG A 248 8.99 7.55 0.16
CA ARG A 248 9.21 7.15 -1.23
C ARG A 248 10.00 8.23 -1.97
N PRO A 249 10.58 7.92 -3.14
CA PRO A 249 11.06 8.94 -4.06
C PRO A 249 9.94 9.95 -4.40
N SER A 250 10.29 11.23 -4.32
CA SER A 250 9.42 12.32 -4.78
C SER A 250 9.44 12.43 -6.29
N THR A 251 8.32 12.85 -6.86
CA THR A 251 8.21 13.17 -8.28
C THR A 251 8.76 14.56 -8.55
N GLU A 252 9.15 14.82 -9.81
CA GLU A 252 9.61 16.15 -10.22
C GLU A 252 8.56 17.24 -9.95
N ALA A 253 7.27 16.95 -10.19
CA ALA A 253 6.19 17.88 -9.91
C ALA A 253 6.06 18.22 -8.42
N GLU A 254 6.27 17.24 -7.52
CA GLU A 254 6.26 17.49 -6.07
C GLU A 254 7.44 18.35 -5.64
N LEU A 255 8.62 18.15 -6.24
CA LEU A 255 9.79 18.97 -5.99
C LEU A 255 9.60 20.40 -6.51
N ASP A 256 9.03 20.56 -7.70
CA ASP A 256 8.76 21.86 -8.30
C ASP A 256 7.82 22.69 -7.42
N VAL A 257 6.74 22.10 -6.89
CA VAL A 257 5.84 22.79 -5.95
C VAL A 257 6.59 23.31 -4.73
N LEU A 258 7.50 22.52 -4.14
CA LEU A 258 8.26 22.96 -2.97
C LEU A 258 9.24 24.09 -3.32
N VAL A 259 9.89 24.00 -4.48
CA VAL A 259 10.86 24.99 -4.93
C VAL A 259 10.13 26.29 -5.35
N ASP A 260 8.90 26.21 -5.83
CA ASP A 260 8.04 27.39 -6.06
C ASP A 260 7.60 28.06 -4.75
N ILE A 261 7.31 27.27 -3.70
CA ILE A 261 7.05 27.81 -2.35
C ILE A 261 8.29 28.53 -1.80
N PHE A 262 9.49 27.99 -2.07
CA PHE A 262 10.73 28.66 -1.72
C PHE A 262 10.87 30.00 -2.45
N ASP A 263 10.65 30.05 -3.77
CA ASP A 263 10.72 31.30 -4.53
C ASP A 263 9.70 32.32 -4.02
N LEU A 264 8.46 31.89 -3.77
CA LEU A 264 7.42 32.76 -3.22
C LEU A 264 7.83 33.33 -1.86
N ALA A 265 8.43 32.54 -0.98
CA ALA A 265 8.97 33.01 0.29
C ALA A 265 10.06 34.08 0.11
N ARG A 266 10.96 33.87 -0.86
CA ARG A 266 12.03 34.83 -1.21
C ARG A 266 11.47 36.13 -1.79
N GLU A 267 10.48 36.05 -2.68
CA GLU A 267 9.78 37.21 -3.24
C GLU A 267 9.08 38.04 -2.17
N ASN A 268 8.59 37.39 -1.11
CA ASN A 268 7.99 38.03 0.06
C ASN A 268 9.04 38.49 1.11
N GLY A 269 10.33 38.47 0.78
CA GLY A 269 11.39 39.05 1.59
C GLY A 269 11.92 38.14 2.72
N LEU A 270 11.54 36.87 2.75
CA LEU A 270 12.13 35.91 3.70
C LEU A 270 13.57 35.59 3.31
N ASP A 271 14.43 35.37 4.30
CA ASP A 271 15.81 34.92 4.08
C ASP A 271 15.86 33.45 3.56
N TYR A 272 17.05 32.98 3.17
CA TYR A 272 17.21 31.64 2.60
C TYR A 272 16.69 30.54 3.56
N THR A 273 17.11 30.60 4.82
CA THR A 273 16.72 29.64 5.85
C THR A 273 15.21 29.68 6.13
N ALA A 274 14.64 30.88 6.25
CA ALA A 274 13.20 31.04 6.45
C ALA A 274 12.39 30.55 5.22
N SER A 275 12.95 30.65 4.02
CA SER A 275 12.33 30.11 2.81
C SER A 275 12.37 28.58 2.77
N LEU A 276 13.47 27.95 3.23
CA LEU A 276 13.51 26.50 3.43
C LEU A 276 12.54 26.04 4.54
N ALA A 277 12.36 26.83 5.59
CA ALA A 277 11.38 26.56 6.63
C ALA A 277 9.94 26.54 6.09
N MET A 278 9.62 27.40 5.12
CA MET A 278 8.34 27.36 4.40
C MET A 278 8.16 26.09 3.58
N MET A 279 9.22 25.58 2.95
CA MET A 279 9.18 24.28 2.28
C MET A 279 8.91 23.14 3.26
N LEU A 280 9.61 23.12 4.40
CA LEU A 280 9.39 22.12 5.43
C LEU A 280 7.94 22.16 5.95
N LYS A 281 7.41 23.36 6.20
CA LYS A 281 5.99 23.53 6.56
C LYS A 281 5.06 22.94 5.51
N ALA A 282 5.33 23.18 4.22
CA ALA A 282 4.55 22.62 3.12
C ALA A 282 4.63 21.08 3.06
N VAL A 283 5.81 20.51 3.33
CA VAL A 283 5.99 19.05 3.46
C VAL A 283 5.09 18.50 4.57
N LEU A 284 5.09 19.11 5.75
CA LEU A 284 4.34 18.63 6.93
C LEU A 284 2.82 18.65 6.79
N VAL A 285 2.28 19.52 5.93
CA VAL A 285 0.83 19.59 5.64
C VAL A 285 0.44 18.90 4.34
N SER A 286 1.41 18.34 3.61
CA SER A 286 1.17 17.66 2.34
C SER A 286 0.41 16.35 2.54
N PRO A 287 -0.53 15.99 1.64
CA PRO A 287 -1.12 14.65 1.63
C PRO A 287 -0.07 13.53 1.59
N GLN A 288 1.09 13.77 0.98
CA GLN A 288 2.17 12.78 0.90
C GLN A 288 2.83 12.51 2.27
N PHE A 289 2.77 13.48 3.19
CA PHE A 289 3.23 13.32 4.57
C PHE A 289 2.14 12.76 5.48
N LEU A 290 0.90 13.24 5.32
CA LEU A 290 -0.24 12.86 6.17
C LEU A 290 -0.80 11.47 5.84
N PHE A 291 -0.55 10.95 4.64
CA PHE A 291 -1.05 9.65 4.18
C PHE A 291 0.07 8.73 3.71
N ILE A 292 -0.19 7.43 3.73
CA ILE A 292 0.61 6.42 3.03
C ILE A 292 0.11 6.38 1.58
N THR A 293 0.86 7.03 0.70
CA THR A 293 0.52 7.17 -0.72
C THR A 293 1.34 6.21 -1.59
N PRO A 294 0.82 5.83 -2.77
CA PRO A 294 1.59 5.07 -3.75
C PRO A 294 2.72 5.90 -4.35
N SER A 295 3.76 5.23 -4.82
CA SER A 295 4.89 5.84 -5.52
C SER A 295 4.61 6.16 -6.98
N GLY A 296 3.59 5.53 -7.55
CA GLY A 296 3.13 5.77 -8.92
C GLY A 296 1.63 6.00 -9.00
N ALA A 297 1.17 6.37 -10.19
CA ALA A 297 -0.26 6.46 -10.46
C ALA A 297 -0.91 5.07 -10.34
N VAL A 298 -1.98 4.98 -9.55
CA VAL A 298 -2.81 3.78 -9.46
C VAL A 298 -3.58 3.64 -10.77
N GLN A 299 -3.41 2.51 -11.45
CA GLN A 299 -4.17 2.22 -12.66
C GLN A 299 -5.63 1.94 -12.29
N SER A 300 -6.57 2.80 -12.71
CA SER A 300 -7.97 2.73 -12.28
C SER A 300 -8.78 1.60 -12.92
N ASN A 301 -8.16 0.76 -13.76
CA ASN A 301 -8.82 -0.29 -14.53
C ASN A 301 -8.67 -1.69 -13.90
N GLN A 302 -8.09 -1.79 -12.70
CA GLN A 302 -7.90 -3.05 -11.99
C GLN A 302 -8.81 -3.11 -10.74
N ASP A 303 -9.50 -4.23 -10.57
CA ASP A 303 -10.32 -4.51 -9.37
C ASP A 303 -9.45 -4.71 -8.11
N ILE A 304 -8.19 -5.13 -8.30
CA ILE A 304 -7.20 -5.32 -7.25
C ILE A 304 -5.99 -4.45 -7.58
N VAL A 305 -5.68 -3.52 -6.69
CA VAL A 305 -4.49 -2.66 -6.81
C VAL A 305 -3.36 -3.29 -5.99
N PRO A 306 -2.27 -3.78 -6.62
CA PRO A 306 -1.11 -4.25 -5.89
C PRO A 306 -0.41 -3.08 -5.17
N LEU A 307 0.15 -3.37 -4.00
CA LEU A 307 0.97 -2.39 -3.29
C LEU A 307 2.35 -2.30 -3.96
N ASP A 308 2.91 -1.10 -4.06
CA ASP A 308 4.33 -0.96 -4.40
C ASP A 308 5.23 -1.22 -3.18
N ASP A 309 6.54 -1.44 -3.39
CA ASP A 309 7.47 -1.77 -2.31
C ASP A 309 7.58 -0.67 -1.25
N HIS A 310 7.39 0.61 -1.59
CA HIS A 310 7.39 1.71 -0.61
C HIS A 310 6.13 1.70 0.25
N GLN A 311 4.98 1.38 -0.35
CA GLN A 311 3.75 1.15 0.40
C GLN A 311 3.86 -0.07 1.30
N LEU A 312 4.50 -1.15 0.84
CA LEU A 312 4.73 -2.35 1.64
C LEU A 312 5.65 -2.04 2.82
N ALA A 313 6.77 -1.34 2.60
CA ALA A 313 7.68 -0.86 3.65
C ALA A 313 6.94 0.00 4.69
N SER A 314 6.20 1.00 4.22
CA SER A 314 5.46 1.92 5.08
C SER A 314 4.41 1.17 5.91
N ARG A 315 3.57 0.34 5.27
CA ARG A 315 2.51 -0.40 5.97
C ARG A 315 3.08 -1.39 6.97
N LEU A 316 4.18 -2.08 6.64
CA LEU A 316 4.85 -2.99 7.56
C LEU A 316 5.42 -2.24 8.77
N SER A 317 6.11 -1.12 8.55
CA SER A 317 6.70 -0.32 9.63
C SER A 317 5.64 0.33 10.51
N TYR A 318 4.58 0.91 9.95
CA TYR A 318 3.51 1.50 10.74
C TYR A 318 2.69 0.45 11.50
N LEU A 319 2.49 -0.73 10.91
CA LEU A 319 1.84 -1.84 11.62
C LEU A 319 2.63 -2.26 12.85
N LEU A 320 3.95 -2.46 12.72
CA LEU A 320 4.77 -3.05 13.78
C LEU A 320 5.31 -2.01 14.76
N TRP A 321 5.68 -0.82 14.28
CA TRP A 321 6.38 0.21 15.06
C TRP A 321 5.59 1.50 15.25
N ALA A 322 4.43 1.66 14.61
CA ALA A 322 3.68 2.92 14.55
C ALA A 322 4.57 4.12 14.14
N ALA A 323 5.56 3.87 13.28
CA ALA A 323 6.63 4.81 12.92
C ALA A 323 7.07 4.60 11.46
N PRO A 324 7.70 5.59 10.80
CA PRO A 324 8.15 5.47 9.41
C PRO A 324 9.20 4.35 9.25
N PRO A 325 9.34 3.78 8.03
CA PRO A 325 10.35 2.77 7.73
C PRO A 325 11.75 3.27 8.05
N ASP A 326 12.61 2.38 8.54
CA ASP A 326 14.02 2.71 8.74
C ASP A 326 14.80 2.68 7.40
N ALA A 327 16.08 3.04 7.46
CA ALA A 327 16.93 3.10 6.28
C ALA A 327 17.06 1.75 5.58
N GLU A 328 17.14 0.64 6.34
CA GLU A 328 17.24 -0.70 5.77
C GLU A 328 15.98 -1.06 4.96
N LEU A 329 14.80 -0.85 5.55
CA LEU A 329 13.53 -1.13 4.87
C LEU A 329 13.31 -0.21 3.67
N SER A 330 13.72 1.07 3.77
CA SER A 330 13.63 2.04 2.67
C SER A 330 14.54 1.69 1.49
N ILE A 331 15.76 1.20 1.77
CA ILE A 331 16.71 0.76 0.73
C ILE A 331 16.19 -0.50 0.02
N LEU A 332 15.61 -1.45 0.76
CA LEU A 332 14.98 -2.64 0.15
C LEU A 332 13.79 -2.25 -0.72
N ALA A 333 13.04 -1.23 -0.31
CA ALA A 333 11.94 -0.71 -1.11
C ALA A 333 12.43 -0.07 -2.43
N ASP A 334 13.50 0.73 -2.40
CA ASP A 334 14.11 1.30 -3.61
C ASP A 334 14.54 0.24 -4.62
N LYS A 335 15.02 -0.90 -4.12
CA LYS A 335 15.49 -2.01 -4.95
C LYS A 335 14.36 -2.91 -5.46
N GLY A 336 13.12 -2.71 -5.02
CA GLY A 336 11.99 -3.58 -5.37
C GLY A 336 12.12 -4.99 -4.79
N GLU A 337 12.75 -5.13 -3.61
CA GLU A 337 13.06 -6.44 -3.03
C GLU A 337 12.08 -6.91 -1.96
N LEU A 338 11.13 -6.07 -1.52
CA LEU A 338 10.21 -6.41 -0.44
C LEU A 338 9.07 -7.32 -0.88
N HIS A 339 8.80 -7.43 -2.18
CA HIS A 339 7.90 -8.45 -2.73
C HIS A 339 8.49 -9.86 -2.72
N LYS A 340 9.79 -10.02 -2.46
CA LYS A 340 10.41 -11.33 -2.33
C LYS A 340 10.02 -11.95 -0.98
N PRO A 341 9.39 -13.14 -0.93
CA PRO A 341 8.85 -13.71 0.31
C PRO A 341 9.90 -13.89 1.42
N GLU A 342 11.11 -14.27 1.07
CA GLU A 342 12.23 -14.41 2.00
C GLU A 342 12.68 -13.08 2.59
N THR A 343 12.76 -12.03 1.78
CA THR A 343 13.11 -10.68 2.22
C THR A 343 12.02 -10.14 3.15
N LEU A 344 10.75 -10.26 2.75
CA LEU A 344 9.62 -9.78 3.55
C LEU A 344 9.56 -10.48 4.91
N ARG A 345 9.76 -11.81 4.93
CA ARG A 345 9.78 -12.59 6.18
C ARG A 345 10.92 -12.13 7.09
N ALA A 346 12.13 -12.04 6.56
CA ALA A 346 13.31 -11.62 7.33
C ALA A 346 13.12 -10.21 7.92
N GLN A 347 12.59 -9.26 7.14
CA GLN A 347 12.31 -7.91 7.64
C GLN A 347 11.19 -7.91 8.67
N THR A 348 10.13 -8.71 8.50
CA THR A 348 9.04 -8.83 9.48
C THR A 348 9.58 -9.33 10.82
N GLU A 349 10.41 -10.38 10.82
CA GLU A 349 11.04 -10.92 12.03
C GLU A 349 11.97 -9.90 12.69
N ARG A 350 12.79 -9.19 11.91
CA ARG A 350 13.68 -8.13 12.39
C ARG A 350 12.89 -7.02 13.11
N LEU A 351 11.81 -6.54 12.49
CA LEU A 351 10.98 -5.49 13.05
C LEU A 351 10.28 -5.96 14.33
N LEU A 352 9.78 -7.20 14.37
CA LEU A 352 9.15 -7.79 15.56
C LEU A 352 10.10 -7.97 16.75
N MET A 353 11.38 -8.26 16.49
CA MET A 353 12.40 -8.43 17.53
C MET A 353 12.94 -7.10 18.08
N HIS A 354 12.59 -5.97 17.46
CA HIS A 354 13.02 -4.65 17.89
C HIS A 354 12.14 -4.10 19.01
N SER A 355 12.70 -3.29 19.92
CA SER A 355 11.96 -2.72 21.06
C SER A 355 10.75 -1.87 20.67
N ARG A 356 10.80 -1.25 19.48
CA ARG A 356 9.67 -0.50 18.89
C ARG A 356 8.45 -1.36 18.59
N ALA A 357 8.59 -2.69 18.47
CA ALA A 357 7.47 -3.61 18.23
C ALA A 357 6.41 -3.59 19.34
N ARG A 358 6.75 -3.04 20.52
CA ARG A 358 5.77 -2.80 21.59
C ARG A 358 4.59 -1.93 21.12
N ALA A 359 4.84 -1.01 20.18
CA ALA A 359 3.81 -0.15 19.61
C ALA A 359 2.66 -0.94 18.94
N LEU A 360 2.92 -2.16 18.45
CA LEU A 360 1.87 -3.04 17.95
C LEU A 360 0.83 -3.33 19.03
N PHE A 361 1.26 -3.60 20.27
CA PHE A 361 0.33 -3.90 21.36
C PHE A 361 -0.33 -2.64 21.90
N ASP A 362 0.44 -1.56 22.07
CA ASP A 362 -0.05 -0.31 22.65
C ASP A 362 -1.02 0.43 21.70
N GLY A 363 -0.80 0.35 20.38
CA GLY A 363 -1.64 0.99 19.35
C GLY A 363 -2.74 0.07 18.82
N PHE A 364 -2.37 -1.04 18.18
CA PHE A 364 -3.35 -1.93 17.55
C PHE A 364 -4.23 -2.65 18.58
N GLY A 365 -3.66 -3.05 19.72
CA GLY A 365 -4.45 -3.66 20.81
C GLY A 365 -5.52 -2.71 21.35
N ALA A 366 -5.17 -1.45 21.63
CA ALA A 366 -6.07 -0.46 22.23
C ALA A 366 -7.14 0.09 21.28
N GLN A 367 -6.91 0.03 19.95
CA GLN A 367 -7.88 0.50 18.96
C GLN A 367 -8.93 -0.55 18.58
N TRP A 368 -8.66 -1.83 18.83
CA TRP A 368 -9.49 -2.94 18.35
C TRP A 368 -10.09 -3.82 19.46
N LEU A 369 -9.56 -3.75 20.69
CA LEU A 369 -10.07 -4.44 21.89
C LEU A 369 -10.59 -3.41 22.89
#